data_AF-A0A961HZ04-F1
#
_entry.id   AF-A0A961HZ04-F1
#
_cell.length_a   1.000
_cell.length_b   1.000
_cell.length_c   1.000
_cell.angle_alpha   90.00
_cell.angle_beta   90.00
_cell.angle_gamma   90.00
#
_symmetry.space_group_name_H-M   'P 1'
#
loop_
_entity.id
_entity.type
_entity.pdbx_description
1 polymer ?
#
loop_
_entity_poly.entity_id
_entity_poly.type
_entity_poly.pdbx_seq_one_letter_code
_entity_poly.pdbx_strand_id
1 'polypeptide(L)' 'PVAPRDTLHQLEAEADRVICLEVPDPFWAVGAHYRAFPQVGDGEVIAALDSARPAAKDGRGAR' A
#
# COMPACT_ATOMS: atom_id res chain seq x y z
N PRO A 1 2.78 -7.80 3.16
CA PRO A 1 2.94 -7.71 1.69
C PRO A 1 4.09 -8.59 1.19
N VAL A 2 3.91 -9.16 0.01
CA VAL A 2 4.85 -10.07 -0.67
C VAL A 2 5.58 -9.33 -1.79
N ALA A 3 6.81 -9.73 -2.09
CA ALA A 3 7.56 -9.19 -3.22
C ALA A 3 8.51 -10.25 -3.81
N PRO A 4 8.83 -10.19 -5.12
CA PRO A 4 9.93 -10.97 -5.67
C PRO A 4 11.27 -10.44 -5.15
N ARG A 5 12.27 -11.33 -5.06
CA ARG A 5 13.61 -11.03 -4.53
C ARG A 5 14.26 -9.83 -5.21
N ASP A 6 14.17 -9.75 -6.53
CA ASP A 6 14.88 -8.74 -7.31
C ASP A 6 14.30 -7.34 -7.06
N THR A 7 12.97 -7.23 -6.97
CA THR A 7 12.30 -5.96 -6.62
C THR A 7 12.57 -5.56 -5.17
N LEU A 8 12.64 -6.53 -4.24
CA LEU A 8 13.02 -6.22 -2.87
C LEU A 8 14.41 -5.57 -2.80
N HIS A 9 15.40 -6.14 -3.50
CA HIS A 9 16.74 -5.56 -3.56
C HIS A 9 16.77 -4.16 -4.18
N GLN A 10 15.94 -3.90 -5.21
CA GLN A 10 15.81 -2.56 -5.80
C GLN A 10 15.26 -1.55 -4.79
N LEU A 11 14.20 -1.91 -4.06
CA LEU A 11 13.60 -1.04 -3.06
C LEU A 11 14.55 -0.75 -1.88
N GLU A 12 15.33 -1.74 -1.46
CA GLU A 12 16.33 -1.58 -0.39
C GLU A 12 17.45 -0.60 -0.77
N ALA A 13 17.68 -0.37 -2.06
CA ALA A 13 18.63 0.62 -2.55
C ALA A 13 18.06 2.06 -2.55
N GLU A 14 16.73 2.20 -2.57
CA GLU A 14 16.05 3.50 -2.72
C GLU A 14 15.42 4.03 -1.42
N ALA A 15 15.13 3.15 -0.47
CA ALA A 15 14.43 3.51 0.77
C ALA A 15 15.31 3.26 2.00
N ASP A 16 15.17 4.11 3.03
CA ASP A 16 15.85 3.92 4.31
C ASP A 16 15.48 2.59 4.98
N ARG A 17 14.24 2.15 4.79
CA ARG A 17 13.69 0.92 5.38
C ARG A 17 12.65 0.29 4.45
N VAL A 18 12.82 -1.00 4.20
CA VAL A 18 11.83 -1.85 3.51
C VAL A 18 11.33 -2.91 4.47
N ILE A 19 10.01 -3.11 4.51
CA ILE A 19 9.36 -4.15 5.33
C ILE A 19 8.57 -5.07 4.40
N CYS A 20 9.13 -6.26 4.12
CA CYS A 20 8.48 -7.30 3.34
C CYS A 20 8.12 -8.48 4.26
N LEU A 21 6.87 -8.96 4.23
CA LEU A 21 6.45 -10.06 5.09
C LEU A 21 6.89 -11.42 4.56
N GLU A 22 6.96 -11.58 3.25
CA GLU A 22 7.33 -12.84 2.61
C GLU A 22 7.98 -12.56 1.25
N VAL A 23 9.01 -13.34 0.91
CA VAL A 23 9.70 -13.29 -0.38
C VAL A 23 9.61 -14.68 -1.02
N PRO A 24 8.47 -15.02 -1.65
CA PRO A 24 8.23 -16.34 -2.23
C PRO A 24 9.23 -16.68 -3.35
N ASP A 25 9.57 -17.96 -3.46
CA ASP A 25 10.39 -18.50 -4.54
C ASP A 25 9.85 -19.88 -4.97
N PRO A 26 9.29 -20.04 -6.19
CA PRO A 26 9.14 -19.01 -7.22
C PRO A 26 8.05 -17.97 -6.91
N PHE A 27 8.25 -16.72 -7.34
CA PHE A 27 7.25 -15.66 -7.28
C PHE A 27 6.43 -15.61 -8.57
N TRP A 28 5.18 -16.09 -8.55
CA TRP A 28 4.34 -16.13 -9.74
C TRP A 28 3.60 -14.82 -10.02
N ALA A 29 2.82 -14.35 -9.05
CA ALA A 29 2.02 -13.13 -9.15
C ALA A 29 1.55 -12.69 -7.76
N VAL A 30 1.30 -11.39 -7.57
CA VAL A 30 0.77 -10.85 -6.31
C VAL A 30 -0.56 -11.53 -5.93
N GLY A 31 -1.47 -11.71 -6.89
CA GLY A 31 -2.78 -12.30 -6.66
C GLY A 31 -2.77 -13.75 -6.17
N ALA A 32 -1.69 -14.51 -6.41
CA ALA A 32 -1.56 -15.90 -5.95
C ALA A 32 -1.52 -16.02 -4.41
N HIS A 33 -1.24 -14.92 -3.71
CA HIS A 33 -1.17 -14.86 -2.25
C HIS A 33 -2.48 -14.43 -1.59
N TYR A 34 -3.54 -14.18 -2.36
CA TYR A 34 -4.86 -13.76 -1.86
C TYR A 34 -5.93 -14.78 -2.23
N ARG A 35 -6.80 -15.11 -1.27
CA ARG A 35 -7.98 -15.96 -1.54
C ARG A 35 -8.96 -15.31 -2.52
N ALA A 36 -9.08 -13.99 -2.45
CA ALA A 36 -9.87 -13.18 -3.37
C ALA A 36 -9.08 -11.91 -3.71
N PHE A 37 -8.93 -11.63 -4.99
CA PHE A 37 -8.18 -10.49 -5.50
C PHE A 37 -9.01 -9.73 -6.55
N PRO A 38 -10.18 -9.19 -6.18
CA PRO A 38 -11.00 -8.42 -7.11
C PRO A 38 -10.32 -7.10 -7.47
N GLN A 39 -10.68 -6.55 -8.63
CA GLN A 39 -10.31 -5.20 -9.00
C GLN A 39 -11.00 -4.20 -8.05
N VAL A 40 -10.25 -3.20 -7.58
CA VAL A 40 -10.79 -2.06 -6.84
C VAL A 40 -11.13 -0.96 -7.84
N GLY A 41 -12.36 -0.46 -7.80
CA GLY A 41 -12.82 0.60 -8.71
C GLY A 41 -12.50 2.00 -8.21
N ASP A 42 -12.44 2.97 -9.13
CA ASP A 42 -12.10 4.36 -8.81
C ASP A 42 -13.01 4.96 -7.72
N GLY A 43 -14.31 4.68 -7.76
CA GLY A 43 -15.26 5.16 -6.75
C GLY A 43 -14.98 4.64 -5.35
N GLU A 44 -14.52 3.38 -5.22
CA GLU A 44 -14.13 2.78 -3.94
C GLU A 44 -12.85 3.43 -3.42
N VAL A 45 -11.87 3.69 -4.30
CA VAL A 45 -10.64 4.41 -3.95
C VAL A 45 -10.97 5.81 -3.44
N ILE A 46 -11.82 6.57 -4.14
CA ILE A 46 -12.23 7.92 -3.75
C ILE A 46 -12.91 7.89 -2.38
N ALA A 47 -13.86 6.98 -2.17
CA ALA A 47 -14.55 6.85 -0.89
C ALA A 47 -13.60 6.52 0.26
N ALA A 48 -12.62 5.62 0.03
CA ALA A 48 -11.61 5.29 1.03
C ALA A 48 -10.74 6.51 1.38
N LEU A 49 -10.29 7.27 0.38
CA LEU A 49 -9.50 8.48 0.59
C LEU A 49 -10.27 9.56 1.35
N ASP A 50 -11.54 9.78 1.02
CA ASP A 50 -12.40 10.73 1.75
C ASP A 50 -12.62 10.29 3.20
N SER A 51 -12.80 8.98 3.44
CA SER A 51 -12.98 8.44 4.80
C SER A 51 -11.73 8.57 5.68
N ALA A 52 -10.55 8.55 5.07
CA ALA A 52 -9.27 8.66 5.76
C ALA A 52 -8.81 10.11 5.93
N ARG A 53 -9.51 11.09 5.34
CA ARG A 53 -9.13 12.50 5.43
C ARG A 53 -9.27 12.95 6.88
N PRO A 54 -8.18 13.40 7.53
CA PRO A 54 -8.30 13.94 8.88
C PRO A 54 -9.24 15.14 8.86
N ALA A 55 -10.09 15.27 9.88
CA ALA A 55 -10.94 16.45 10.05
C ALA A 55 -10.04 17.69 9.98
N ALA A 56 -10.36 18.60 9.06
CA ALA A 56 -9.63 19.86 8.93
C ALA A 56 -9.55 20.50 10.32
N LYS A 57 -8.33 20.78 10.80
CA LYS A 57 -8.18 21.56 12.03
C LYS A 57 -8.79 22.92 11.74
N ASP A 58 -9.98 23.17 12.27
CA ASP A 58 -10.70 24.43 12.14
C ASP A 58 -9.80 25.55 12.68
N GLY A 59 -9.20 26.32 11.77
CA GLY A 59 -8.31 27.45 12.05
C GLY A 59 -9.03 28.68 12.62
N ARG A 60 -10.07 28.51 13.44
CA ARG A 60 -10.74 29.60 14.14
C ARG A 60 -10.39 29.55 15.63
N GLY A 61 -9.25 30.13 15.97
CA GLY A 61 -8.80 30.17 17.37
C GLY A 61 -7.55 30.98 17.62
N ALA A 62 -7.45 32.19 17.06
CA ALA A 62 -6.55 33.22 17.58
C ALA A 62 -7.12 34.58 17.18
N ARG A 63 -7.99 35.12 18.04
CA ARG A 63 -8.23 36.55 18.14
C ARG A 63 -7.15 37.15 19.02
#